data_AF-K2FHU5-F1
#
_entry.id   AF-K2FHU5-F1
#
_cell.length_a   1.000
_cell.length_b   1.000
_cell.length_c   1.000
_cell.angle_alpha   90.00
_cell.angle_beta   90.00
_cell.angle_gamma   90.00
#
_symmetry.space_group_name_H-M   'P 1'
#
loop_
_entity.id
_entity.type
_entity.pdbx_description
1 polymer ?
#
loop_
_entity_poly.entity_id
_entity_poly.type
_entity_poly.pdbx_seq_one_letter_code
_entity_poly.pdbx_strand_id
1 'polypeptide(L)' 'MENSNLSESLKKLEAISDWFDNQEEVDVEKGLEKVKEGVELIKLSRARLKEVENEFNDVKKELENNSDEE' A
#
# COMPACT_ATOMS: atom_id res chain seq x y z
N MET A 1 7.16 0.47 15.65
CA MET A 1 7.55 0.15 14.26
C MET A 1 6.65 0.98 13.36
N GLU A 2 7.26 1.67 12.41
CA GLU A 2 6.76 2.90 11.78
C GLU A 2 5.39 2.75 11.09
N ASN A 3 4.44 3.63 11.46
CA ASN A 3 3.18 3.88 10.74
C ASN A 3 3.38 4.45 9.31
N SER A 4 4.61 4.45 8.81
CA SER A 4 5.02 5.20 7.64
C SER A 4 4.88 4.42 6.32
N ASN A 5 4.80 3.09 6.33
CA ASN A 5 5.02 2.31 5.10
C ASN A 5 3.88 2.40 4.06
N LEU A 6 2.63 2.16 4.45
CA LEU A 6 1.51 2.14 3.49
C LEU A 6 1.13 3.54 2.99
N SER A 7 1.06 4.52 3.90
CA SER A 7 0.74 5.91 3.52
C SER A 7 1.79 6.51 2.60
N GLU A 8 3.09 6.25 2.83
CA GLU A 8 4.15 6.68 1.93
C GLU A 8 4.08 5.98 0.58
N SER A 9 3.77 4.68 0.55
CA SER A 9 3.63 3.94 -0.71
C SER A 9 2.49 4.50 -1.56
N LEU A 10 1.36 4.84 -0.93
CA LEU A 10 0.23 5.49 -1.61
C LEU A 10 0.60 6.89 -2.13
N LYS A 11 1.30 7.71 -1.33
CA LYS A 11 1.78 9.04 -1.77
C LYS A 11 2.74 8.93 -2.97
N LYS A 12 3.62 7.94 -2.98
CA LYS A 12 4.53 7.70 -4.11
C LYS A 12 3.77 7.25 -5.36
N LEU A 13 2.75 6.40 -5.20
CA LEU A 13 1.89 6.00 -6.31
C LEU A 13 1.11 7.19 -6.90
N GLU A 14 0.59 8.08 -6.05
CA GLU A 14 -0.05 9.32 -6.47
C GLU A 14 0.92 10.21 -7.25
N ALA A 15 2.14 10.40 -6.74
CA ALA A 15 3.18 11.16 -7.44
C ALA A 15 3.58 10.54 -8.80
N ILE A 16 3.53 9.22 -8.94
CA ILE A 16 3.75 8.54 -10.23
C ILE A 16 2.60 8.84 -11.19
N SER A 17 1.35 8.78 -10.72
CA SER A 17 0.17 9.14 -11.53
C SER A 17 0.25 10.58 -11.99
N ASP A 18 0.50 11.51 -11.06
CA ASP A 18 0.65 12.92 -11.35
C ASP A 18 1.78 13.17 -12.34
N TRP A 19 2.88 12.43 -12.24
CA TRP A 19 3.97 12.56 -13.21
C TRP A 19 3.50 12.23 -14.63
N PHE A 20 2.73 11.15 -14.82
CA PHE A 20 2.16 10.78 -16.12
C PHE A 20 1.15 11.81 -16.64
N ASP A 21 0.26 12.30 -15.77
CA ASP A 21 -0.81 13.22 -16.15
C ASP A 21 -0.28 14.61 -16.56
N ASN A 22 0.88 15.01 -16.03
CA ASN A 22 1.50 16.31 -16.29
C ASN A 22 2.54 16.29 -17.44
N GLN A 23 2.67 15.19 -18.20
CA GLN A 23 3.57 15.17 -19.36
C GLN A 23 2.89 15.76 -20.61
N GLU A 24 3.53 16.75 -21.25
CA GLU A 24 3.12 17.26 -22.58
C GLU A 24 3.54 16.29 -23.70
N GLU A 25 4.73 15.71 -23.58
CA GLU A 25 5.21 14.60 -24.42
C GLU A 25 5.69 13.45 -23.54
N VAL A 26 5.32 12.22 -23.88
CA VAL A 26 5.65 11.04 -23.08
C VAL A 26 7.06 10.55 -23.38
N ASP A 27 7.95 10.67 -22.41
CA ASP A 27 9.23 9.94 -22.37
C ASP A 27 8.96 8.48 -22.00
N VAL A 28 9.00 7.59 -23.00
CA VAL A 28 8.66 6.17 -22.86
C VAL A 28 9.66 5.43 -21.96
N GLU A 29 10.95 5.80 -21.98
CA GLU A 29 11.97 5.14 -21.16
C GLU A 29 11.73 5.45 -19.68
N LYS A 30 11.53 6.74 -19.34
CA LYS A 30 11.15 7.15 -17.99
C LYS A 30 9.78 6.60 -17.57
N GLY A 31 8.83 6.53 -18.51
CA GLY A 31 7.53 5.93 -18.27
C GLY A 31 7.67 4.46 -17.84
N LEU A 32 8.52 3.68 -18.51
CA LEU A 32 8.77 2.29 -18.14
C LEU A 32 9.41 2.16 -16.74
N GLU A 33 10.32 3.07 -16.37
CA GLU A 33 10.90 3.11 -15.02
C GLU A 33 9.82 3.39 -13.97
N LYS A 34 8.94 4.38 -14.21
CA LYS A 34 7.85 4.74 -13.30
C LYS A 34 6.82 3.62 -13.14
N VAL A 35 6.51 2.89 -14.21
CA VAL A 35 5.64 1.70 -14.14
C VAL A 35 6.27 0.62 -13.26
N LYS A 36 7.57 0.34 -13.43
CA LYS A 36 8.28 -0.64 -12.59
C LYS A 36 8.28 -0.22 -11.12
N GLU A 37 8.54 1.06 -10.84
CA GLU A 37 8.46 1.62 -9.50
C GLU A 37 7.06 1.43 -8.89
N GLY A 38 6.00 1.76 -9.65
CA GLY A 38 4.62 1.58 -9.24
C GLY A 38 4.26 0.13 -8.95
N VAL A 39 4.74 -0.83 -9.75
CA VAL A 39 4.52 -2.27 -9.51
C VAL A 39 5.09 -2.70 -8.16
N GLU A 40 6.30 -2.28 -7.81
CA GLU A 40 6.91 -2.64 -6.53
C GLU A 40 6.17 -1.98 -5.35
N LEU A 41 5.77 -0.72 -5.48
CA LEU A 41 4.96 -0.03 -4.47
C LEU A 41 3.61 -0.71 -4.24
N ILE A 42 2.93 -1.17 -5.29
CA ILE A 42 1.66 -1.90 -5.19
C ILE A 42 1.86 -3.24 -4.48
N LYS A 43 2.91 -4.00 -4.83
CA LYS A 43 3.21 -5.28 -4.17
C LYS A 43 3.42 -5.09 -2.68
N LEU A 44 4.23 -4.10 -2.31
CA LEU A 44 4.51 -3.79 -0.92
C LEU A 44 3.25 -3.31 -0.17
N SER A 45 2.44 -2.47 -0.81
CA SER A 45 1.17 -2.00 -0.24
C SER A 45 0.20 -3.15 0.04
N ARG A 46 0.08 -4.10 -0.90
CA ARG A 46 -0.75 -5.31 -0.74
C ARG A 46 -0.26 -6.20 0.39
N ALA A 47 1.05 -6.38 0.53
CA ALA A 47 1.63 -7.14 1.62
C ALA A 47 1.27 -6.50 2.98
N ARG A 48 1.45 -5.17 3.10
CA ARG A 48 1.12 -4.46 4.34
C ARG A 48 -0.38 -4.51 4.66
N LEU A 49 -1.26 -4.38 3.66
CA LEU A 49 -2.71 -4.51 3.87
C LEU A 49 -3.09 -5.88 4.42
N LYS A 50 -2.47 -6.95 3.90
CA LYS A 50 -2.70 -8.32 4.40
C LYS A 50 -2.23 -8.50 5.85
N GLU A 51 -1.10 -7.91 6.22
CA GLU A 51 -0.64 -7.91 7.62
C GLU A 51 -1.65 -7.21 8.53
N VAL A 52 -2.12 -6.02 8.14
CA VAL A 52 -3.12 -5.27 8.89
C VAL A 52 -4.43 -6.05 9.02
N GLU A 53 -4.89 -6.70 7.95
CA GLU A 53 -6.08 -7.57 7.99
C GLU A 53 -5.93 -8.72 8.99
N ASN A 54 -4.75 -9.34 9.05
CA ASN A 54 -4.48 -10.40 10.03
C ASN A 54 -4.49 -9.85 11.46
N GLU A 55 -3.87 -8.69 11.70
CA GLU A 55 -3.88 -8.01 13.01
C GLU A 55 -5.33 -7.72 13.45
N PHE A 56 -6.19 -7.24 12.55
CA PHE A 56 -7.63 -7.03 12.84
C PHE A 56 -8.36 -8.33 13.17
N ASN A 57 -8.10 -9.40 12.43
CA ASN A 57 -8.73 -10.70 12.68
C ASN A 57 -8.33 -11.27 14.04
N ASP A 58 -7.09 -11.09 14.47
CA ASP A 58 -6.63 -11.58 15.76
C ASP A 58 -7.26 -10.78 16.91
N VAL A 59 -7.34 -9.46 16.79
CA VAL A 59 -8.10 -8.62 17.75
C VAL A 59 -9.57 -9.05 17.82
N LYS A 60 -10.20 -9.35 16.68
CA LYS A 60 -11.58 -9.84 16.65
C LYS A 60 -11.74 -11.15 17.41
N LYS A 61 -10.85 -12.13 17.21
CA LYS A 61 -10.88 -13.41 17.95
C LYS A 61 -10.68 -13.21 19.44
N GLU A 62 -9.78 -12.31 19.85
CA GLU A 62 -9.57 -11.97 21.26
C GLU A 62 -10.85 -11.41 21.89
N LEU A 63 -11.57 -10.54 21.18
CA LEU A 63 -12.85 -10.01 21.64
C LEU A 63 -13.92 -11.11 21.76
N GLU A 64 -14.04 -11.98 20.76
CA GLU A 64 -15.02 -13.07 20.76
C GLU A 64 -14.72 -14.08 21.89
N ASN A 65 -13.46 -14.51 22.06
CA ASN A 65 -13.07 -15.46 23.11
C ASN A 65 -13.25 -14.89 24.53
N ASN A 66 -13.03 -13.58 24.74
CA ASN A 66 -13.30 -12.95 26.04
C ASN A 66 -14.80 -12.79 26.31
N SER A 67 -15.67 -12.89 25.29
CA SER A 67 -17.13 -12.79 25.44
C SER A 67 -17.77 -14.11 25.88
N ASP A 68 -17.06 -15.24 25.72
CA ASP A 68 -17.54 -16.59 26.04
C ASP A 68 -17.06 -17.08 27.43
N GLU A 69 -16.27 -16.29 28.16
CA GLU A 69 -15.77 -16.59 29.53
C GLU A 69 -16.55 -15.91 30.68
N GLU A 70 -17.66 -15.21 30.40
CA GLU A 70 -18.64 -14.69 31.39
C GLU A 70 -19.97 -15.48 31.37
#